data_AF-A0A7Z9VG16-F1
#
_entry.id   AF-A0A7Z9VG16-F1
#
_cell.length_a   1.000
_cell.length_b   1.000
_cell.length_c   1.000
_cell.angle_alpha   90.00
_cell.angle_beta   90.00
_cell.angle_gamma   90.00
#
_symmetry.space_group_name_H-M   'P 1'
#
loop_
_entity.id
_entity.type
_entity.pdbx_description
1 polymer ?
#
loop_
_entity_poly.entity_id
_entity_poly.type
_entity_poly.pdbx_seq_one_letter_code
_entity_poly.pdbx_strand_id
1 'polypeptide(L)'
;MTSQELLRWHLDAGVDETIAAKPVNRFESLAAEPDSYSEPRLSPDGTRLATKVEDEDGDWDIYVYDIARNNFTQLTFDDAPDCC
;
A
#
# COMPACT_ATOMS: atom_id res chain seq x y z
N MET A 1 -29.48 -17.85 31.40
CA MET A 1 -28.74 -16.65 30.92
C MET A 1 -27.52 -17.16 30.19
N THR A 2 -27.63 -17.30 28.87
CA THR A 2 -26.58 -17.93 28.03
C THR A 2 -26.55 -17.25 26.67
N SER A 3 -25.53 -16.40 26.49
CA SER A 3 -24.69 -16.14 25.30
C SER A 3 -25.24 -16.23 23.86
N GLN A 4 -26.55 -16.18 23.63
CA GLN A 4 -27.14 -16.23 22.28
C GLN A 4 -27.88 -14.93 21.87
N GLU A 5 -27.80 -13.87 22.67
CA GLU A 5 -28.51 -12.61 22.43
C GLU A 5 -27.66 -11.54 21.71
N LEU A 6 -26.77 -11.95 20.79
CA LEU A 6 -26.00 -11.02 19.96
C LEU A 6 -26.21 -11.19 18.45
N LEU A 7 -27.28 -11.90 18.04
CA LEU A 7 -27.64 -12.04 16.62
C LEU A 7 -29.11 -11.72 16.32
N ARG A 8 -29.71 -10.79 17.07
CA ARG A 8 -31.06 -10.28 16.78
C ARG A 8 -31.06 -8.78 16.59
N TRP A 9 -30.49 -8.32 15.47
CA TRP A 9 -30.67 -6.94 15.01
C TRP A 9 -30.77 -6.75 13.48
N HIS A 10 -30.81 -7.81 12.67
CA HIS A 10 -30.77 -7.66 11.20
C HIS A 10 -32.01 -8.18 10.46
N LEU A 11 -33.18 -8.27 11.10
CA LEU A 11 -34.42 -8.67 10.43
C LEU A 11 -35.49 -7.60 10.66
N ASP A 12 -35.46 -6.52 9.87
CA ASP A 12 -36.68 -5.86 9.31
C ASP A 12 -36.40 -4.70 8.32
N ALA A 13 -35.26 -4.68 7.64
CA ALA A 13 -35.11 -3.81 6.48
C ALA A 13 -34.67 -4.70 5.32
N GLY A 14 -35.43 -4.69 4.23
CA GLY A 14 -35.01 -5.32 2.98
C GLY A 14 -33.66 -4.76 2.58
N VAL A 15 -32.60 -5.48 2.94
CA VAL A 15 -31.26 -5.22 2.46
C VAL A 15 -31.20 -5.80 1.07
N ASP A 16 -31.18 -4.91 0.09
CA ASP A 16 -30.82 -5.25 -1.27
C ASP A 16 -29.43 -5.93 -1.20
N GLU A 17 -29.40 -7.21 -1.55
CA GLU A 17 -28.25 -8.12 -1.46
C GLU A 17 -27.02 -7.71 -2.31
N THR A 18 -27.08 -6.53 -2.93
CA THR A 18 -26.04 -6.00 -3.83
C THR A 18 -24.90 -5.26 -3.10
N ILE A 19 -24.98 -5.04 -1.78
CA ILE A 19 -23.89 -4.40 -1.00
C ILE A 19 -23.39 -5.28 0.16
N ALA A 20 -23.27 -6.58 -0.07
CA ALA A 20 -22.25 -7.36 0.64
C ALA A 20 -20.86 -6.91 0.13
N ALA A 21 -20.42 -5.73 0.54
CA ALA A 21 -19.09 -5.23 0.27
C ALA A 21 -18.08 -6.31 0.68
N LYS A 22 -17.33 -6.84 -0.30
CA LYS A 22 -16.21 -7.73 -0.05
C LYS A 22 -15.37 -7.12 1.08
N PRO A 23 -15.00 -7.85 2.14
CA PRO A 23 -14.17 -7.27 3.20
C PRO A 23 -12.85 -6.80 2.57
N VAL A 24 -12.63 -5.49 2.53
CA VAL A 24 -11.44 -4.86 1.91
C VAL A 24 -10.23 -4.86 2.85
N ASN A 25 -10.30 -5.61 3.96
CA ASN A 25 -9.35 -5.54 5.07
C ASN A 25 -8.16 -6.50 4.92
N ARG A 26 -7.67 -6.72 3.69
CA ARG A 26 -6.42 -7.45 3.49
C ARG A 26 -5.27 -6.47 3.32
N PHE A 27 -4.43 -6.39 4.33
CA PHE A 27 -3.14 -5.72 4.26
C PHE A 27 -2.07 -6.75 3.93
N GLU A 28 -1.40 -6.58 2.81
CA GLU A 28 -0.23 -7.37 2.43
C GLU A 28 0.99 -6.45 2.52
N SER A 29 2.01 -6.90 3.25
CA SER A 29 3.30 -6.22 3.25
C SER A 29 3.99 -6.45 1.93
N LEU A 30 4.50 -5.39 1.32
CA LEU A 30 5.36 -5.48 0.16
C LEU A 30 6.76 -5.92 0.63
N ALA A 31 7.44 -6.81 -0.09
CA ALA A 31 8.81 -7.19 0.24
C ALA A 31 9.80 -6.16 -0.32
N ALA A 32 9.65 -4.92 0.14
CA ALA A 32 10.62 -3.85 -0.05
C ALA A 32 11.69 -3.94 1.05
N GLU A 33 12.91 -3.49 0.76
CA GLU A 33 14.01 -3.47 1.73
C GLU A 33 13.74 -2.40 2.81
N PRO A 34 14.22 -2.57 4.05
CA PRO A 34 14.02 -1.58 5.10
C PRO A 34 14.77 -0.29 4.76
N ASP A 35 14.03 0.77 4.49
CA ASP A 35 14.57 2.06 4.04
C ASP A 35 13.64 3.23 4.43
N SER A 36 14.11 4.46 4.27
CA SER A 36 13.35 5.69 4.38
C SER A 36 12.52 5.90 3.12
N TYR A 37 11.25 5.50 3.15
CA TYR A 37 10.30 5.74 2.05
C TYR A 37 9.48 7.00 2.27
N SER A 38 9.33 7.82 1.23
CA SER A 38 8.47 9.01 1.27
C SER A 38 7.65 9.23 -0.01
N GLU A 39 6.55 9.98 0.14
CA GLU A 39 5.67 10.42 -0.96
C GLU A 39 5.10 9.32 -1.89
N PRO A 40 4.51 8.23 -1.34
CA PRO A 40 4.01 7.13 -2.17
C PRO A 40 2.84 7.55 -3.08
N ARG A 41 2.84 6.98 -4.29
CA ARG A 41 1.79 7.11 -5.30
C ARG A 41 1.51 5.75 -5.97
N LEU A 42 0.32 5.22 -5.73
CA LEU A 42 -0.14 3.99 -6.40
C LEU A 42 -0.66 4.31 -7.81
N SER A 43 -0.33 3.45 -8.77
CA SER A 43 -0.90 3.53 -10.12
C SER A 43 -2.42 3.27 -10.09
N PRO A 44 -3.22 3.85 -11.02
CA PRO A 44 -4.68 3.70 -11.00
C PRO A 44 -5.17 2.23 -11.11
N ASP A 45 -4.39 1.39 -11.77
CA ASP A 45 -4.62 -0.05 -11.92
C ASP A 45 -4.10 -0.88 -10.73
N GLY A 46 -3.42 -0.25 -9.76
CA GLY A 46 -2.94 -0.89 -8.54
C GLY A 46 -1.75 -1.83 -8.71
N THR A 47 -1.08 -1.81 -9.88
CA THR A 47 0.02 -2.74 -10.17
C THR A 47 1.40 -2.17 -9.84
N ARG A 48 1.53 -0.85 -9.72
CA ARG A 48 2.80 -0.17 -9.47
C ARG A 48 2.70 0.86 -8.36
N LEU A 49 3.77 1.00 -7.59
CA LEU A 49 3.95 2.06 -6.60
C LEU A 49 5.17 2.89 -7.00
N ALA A 50 4.99 4.21 -7.13
CA ALA A 50 6.11 5.16 -7.18
C ALA A 50 6.35 5.72 -5.78
N THR A 51 7.60 5.83 -5.37
CA THR A 51 8.01 6.35 -4.05
C THR A 51 9.38 6.98 -4.15
N LYS A 52 9.68 7.90 -3.24
CA LYS A 52 11.05 8.33 -2.97
C LYS A 52 11.69 7.39 -1.96
N VAL A 53 12.98 7.13 -2.12
CA VAL A 53 13.83 6.34 -1.22
C VAL A 53 15.09 7.16 -0.97
N GLU A 54 15.52 7.21 0.29
CA GLU A 54 16.78 7.85 0.70
C GLU A 54 17.90 6.83 0.51
N ASP A 55 19.04 7.21 -0.07
CA ASP A 55 20.18 6.31 -0.14
C ASP A 55 21.05 6.41 1.15
N GLU A 56 22.17 5.67 1.18
CA GLU A 56 23.09 5.69 2.33
C GLU A 56 23.78 7.06 2.54
N ASP A 57 23.94 7.85 1.47
CA ASP A 57 24.52 9.19 1.49
C ASP A 57 23.49 10.29 1.82
N GLY A 58 22.19 9.96 1.85
CA GLY A 58 21.10 10.87 2.22
C GLY A 58 20.40 11.55 1.04
N ASP A 59 20.73 11.15 -0.18
CA ASP A 59 20.09 11.63 -1.40
C ASP A 59 18.77 10.91 -1.65
N TRP A 60 17.82 11.62 -2.26
CA TRP A 60 16.47 11.11 -2.46
C TRP A 60 16.21 10.79 -3.92
N ASP A 61 16.05 9.50 -4.20
CA ASP A 61 15.79 9.00 -5.54
C ASP A 61 14.39 8.44 -5.71
N ILE A 62 13.89 8.50 -6.95
CA ILE A 62 12.58 7.97 -7.33
C ILE A 62 12.73 6.52 -7.74
N TYR A 63 11.93 5.67 -7.10
CA TYR A 63 11.82 4.27 -7.42
C TYR A 63 10.40 3.93 -7.87
N VAL A 64 10.30 2.93 -8.75
CA VAL A 64 9.04 2.27 -9.11
C VAL A 64 9.11 0.81 -8.70
N TYR A 65 8.08 0.39 -7.95
CA TYR A 65 7.89 -0.96 -7.52
C TYR A 65 6.75 -1.63 -8.29
N ASP A 66 7.07 -2.69 -9.03
CA ASP A 66 6.09 -3.60 -9.62
C ASP A 66 5.63 -4.61 -8.56
N ILE A 67 4.39 -4.44 -8.10
CA ILE A 67 3.83 -5.18 -6.97
C ILE A 67 3.66 -6.67 -7.31
N ALA A 68 3.22 -6.98 -8.52
CA ALA A 68 2.96 -8.35 -8.94
C ALA A 68 4.25 -9.15 -9.13
N ARG A 69 5.34 -8.48 -9.52
CA ARG A 69 6.65 -9.10 -9.76
C ARG A 69 7.60 -9.00 -8.58
N ASN A 70 7.24 -8.27 -7.53
CA ASN A 70 8.11 -7.95 -6.41
C ASN A 70 9.44 -7.34 -6.88
N ASN A 71 9.37 -6.38 -7.82
CA ASN A 71 10.55 -5.82 -8.47
C ASN A 71 10.64 -4.31 -8.24
N PHE A 72 11.72 -3.87 -7.60
CA PHE A 72 12.08 -2.47 -7.37
C PHE A 72 13.02 -2.00 -8.49
N THR A 73 12.74 -0.84 -9.08
CA THR A 73 13.58 -0.22 -10.12
C THR A 73 13.80 1.26 -9.79
N GLN A 74 15.06 1.66 -9.67
CA GLN A 74 15.46 3.06 -9.53
C GLN A 74 15.29 3.79 -10.87
N LEU A 75 14.74 5.00 -10.84
CA LEU A 75 14.49 5.82 -12.04
C LEU A 75 15.34 7.09 -12.10
N THR A 76 15.73 7.63 -10.95
CA THR A 76 16.67 8.76 -10.85
C THR A 76 17.91 8.31 -10.11
N PHE A 77 19.02 8.95 -10.41
CA PHE A 77 20.32 8.68 -9.80
C PHE A 77 20.89 10.05 -9.47
N ASP A 78 20.55 10.55 -8.30
CA ASP A 78 21.17 11.78 -7.80
C ASP A 78 22.52 11.41 -7.21
N ASP A 79 23.56 11.46 -8.06
CA ASP A 79 24.96 11.32 -7.65
C ASP A 79 25.56 12.68 -7.27
N ALA A 80 24.75 13.74 -7.07
CA ALA A 80 25.30 15.08 -6.95
C ALA A 80 26.14 15.18 -5.68
N PRO A 81 27.49 15.24 -5.76
CA PRO A 81 28.25 15.63 -4.60
C PRO A 81 27.76 17.04 -4.28
N ASP A 82 27.26 17.23 -3.08
CA ASP A 82 27.06 18.52 -2.43
C ASP A 82 28.44 19.19 -2.35
N CYS A 83 28.85 19.79 -3.48
CA CYS A 83 30.20 20.22 -3.64
C CYS A 83 30.40 21.55 -2.92
N CYS A 84 31.14 21.41 -1.80
CA CYS A 84 31.69 22.33 -0.80
C CYS A 84 30.86 22.45 0.49
#